data_AF-A0A9W6Z5E7-F1
#
_entry.id   AF-A0A9W6Z5E7-F1
#
_cell.length_a   1.000
_cell.length_b   1.000
_cell.length_c   1.000
_cell.angle_alpha   90.00
_cell.angle_beta   90.00
_cell.angle_gamma   90.00
#
_symmetry.space_group_name_H-M   'P 1'
#
loop_
_entity.id
_entity.type
_entity.pdbx_description
1 polymer ?
#
loop_
_entity_poly.entity_id
_entity_poly.type
_entity_poly.pdbx_seq_one_letter_code
_entity_poly.pdbx_strand_id
1 'polypeptide(L)'
;QTGLYISFGLLGFFMIPMLPTMIENAVECTYPMPEELSVGVLFAAGNVLGIGTTVLMQHLIDIGGDQACDKWDTPVNLLIMGTAWCCTVVALAYKGEYKRLKAEKEDEAGEKGAVV
;
A
#
# COMPACT_ATOMS: atom_id res chain seq x y z
N GLN A 1 -5.21 -25.68 -11.48
CA GLN A 1 -4.33 -25.90 -10.31
C GLN A 1 -2.98 -25.20 -10.46
N THR A 2 -2.30 -25.30 -11.61
CA THR A 2 -1.03 -24.57 -11.89
C THR A 2 -1.12 -23.05 -11.74
N GLY A 3 -2.21 -22.42 -12.18
CA GLY A 3 -2.40 -20.97 -12.04
C GLY A 3 -2.39 -20.48 -10.59
N LEU A 4 -2.94 -21.25 -9.65
CA LEU A 4 -2.98 -20.89 -8.23
C LEU A 4 -1.57 -20.91 -7.61
N TYR A 5 -0.73 -21.87 -8.01
CA TYR A 5 0.66 -21.95 -7.55
C TYR A 5 1.50 -20.77 -8.06
N ILE A 6 1.29 -20.37 -9.32
CA ILE A 6 1.98 -19.22 -9.91
C ILE A 6 1.55 -17.92 -9.21
N SER A 7 0.25 -17.73 -8.96
CA SER A 7 -0.24 -16.54 -8.26
C SER A 7 0.26 -16.47 -6.82
N PHE A 8 0.29 -17.59 -6.08
CA PHE A 8 0.83 -17.62 -4.71
C PHE A 8 2.33 -17.34 -4.68
N GLY A 9 3.09 -17.90 -5.63
CA GLY A 9 4.53 -17.67 -5.74
C GLY A 9 4.86 -16.19 -6.01
N LEU A 10 4.15 -15.56 -6.95
CA LEU A 10 4.30 -14.13 -7.23
C LEU A 10 3.88 -13.28 -6.04
N LEU A 11 2.74 -13.57 -5.44
CA LEU A 11 2.23 -12.81 -4.29
C LEU A 11 3.21 -12.84 -3.12
N GLY A 12 3.77 -14.00 -2.79
CA GLY A 12 4.79 -14.14 -1.75
C GLY A 12 6.09 -13.41 -2.09
N PHE A 13 6.56 -13.52 -3.34
CA PHE A 13 7.79 -12.86 -3.78
C PHE A 13 7.72 -11.33 -3.66
N PHE A 14 6.58 -10.72 -4.01
CA PHE A 14 6.40 -9.27 -3.91
C PHE A 14 6.09 -8.79 -2.48
N MET A 15 5.40 -9.59 -1.66
CA MET A 15 5.04 -9.20 -0.29
C MET A 15 6.23 -9.12 0.66
N ILE A 16 7.21 -10.02 0.52
CA ILE A 16 8.37 -10.10 1.43
C ILE A 16 9.18 -8.78 1.47
N PRO A 17 9.63 -8.21 0.33
CA PRO A 17 10.36 -6.95 0.34
C PRO A 17 9.45 -5.73 0.58
N MET A 18 8.16 -5.82 0.27
CA MET A 18 7.26 -4.67 0.39
C MET A 18 7.06 -4.22 1.84
N LEU A 19 6.99 -5.15 2.80
CA LEU A 19 6.76 -4.81 4.21
C LEU A 19 7.88 -3.95 4.83
N PRO A 20 9.19 -4.32 4.75
CA PRO A 20 10.26 -3.48 5.27
C PRO A 20 10.37 -2.14 4.52
N THR A 21 10.21 -2.12 3.19
CA THR A 21 10.27 -0.88 2.40
C THR A 21 9.17 0.13 2.80
N MET A 22 7.96 -0.35 3.10
CA MET A 22 6.87 0.51 3.55
C MET A 22 7.13 1.10 4.94
N ILE A 23 7.77 0.33 5.83
CA ILE A 23 8.16 0.80 7.16
C ILE A 23 9.21 1.91 7.05
N GLU A 24 10.26 1.70 6.26
CA GLU A 24 11.32 2.71 6.05
C GLU A 24 10.73 4.03 5.51
N ASN A 25 9.89 3.94 4.48
CA ASN A 25 9.22 5.10 3.89
C ASN A 25 8.25 5.81 4.87
N ALA A 26 7.54 5.06 5.73
CA ALA A 26 6.63 5.63 6.72
C ALA A 26 7.37 6.38 7.84
N VAL A 27 8.51 5.86 8.29
CA VAL A 27 9.37 6.52 9.28
C VAL A 27 9.98 7.80 8.70
N GLU A 28 10.43 7.78 7.45
CA GLU A 28 10.99 8.97 6.79
C GLU A 28 9.96 10.10 6.59
N CYS A 29 8.71 9.77 6.28
CA CYS A 29 7.65 10.76 6.08
C CYS A 29 7.17 11.41 7.40
N THR A 30 7.35 10.73 8.54
CA THR A 30 6.75 11.10 9.84
C THR A 30 7.76 11.66 10.84
N TYR A 31 8.98 11.99 10.40
CA TYR A 31 9.99 12.58 11.29
C TYR A 31 9.50 13.92 11.90
N PRO A 32 9.68 14.18 13.21
CA PRO A 32 10.40 13.39 14.23
C PRO A 32 9.48 12.60 15.20
N MET A 33 8.62 11.71 14.70
CA MET A 33 7.84 10.80 15.55
C MET A 33 8.60 9.51 15.89
N PRO A 34 8.34 8.87 17.05
CA PRO A 34 8.93 7.58 17.40
C PRO A 34 8.48 6.49 16.43
N GLU A 35 9.44 5.64 16.02
CA GLU A 35 9.29 4.64 14.96
C GLU A 35 8.15 3.64 15.25
N GLU A 36 8.02 3.24 16.52
CA GLU A 36 6.97 2.34 17.00
C GLU A 36 5.55 2.85 16.72
N LEU A 37 5.32 4.17 16.85
CA LEU A 37 4.01 4.76 16.58
C LEU A 37 3.73 4.81 15.08
N SER A 38 4.73 5.08 14.25
CA SER A 38 4.58 5.10 12.79
C SER A 38 4.19 3.72 12.24
N VAL A 39 4.90 2.67 12.67
CA VAL A 39 4.59 1.28 12.29
C VAL A 39 3.24 0.84 12.86
N GLY A 40 2.93 1.22 14.09
CA GLY A 40 1.63 0.95 14.71
C GLY A 40 0.46 1.56 13.92
N VAL A 41 0.59 2.81 13.49
CA VAL A 41 -0.41 3.50 12.66
C VAL A 41 -0.51 2.84 11.28
N LEU A 42 0.61 2.45 10.66
CA LEU A 42 0.62 1.73 9.38
C LEU A 42 -0.17 0.42 9.46
N PHE A 43 0.06 -0.38 10.51
CA PHE A 43 -0.65 -1.64 10.71
C PHE A 43 -2.13 -1.42 11.07
N ALA A 44 -2.45 -0.42 11.89
CA ALA A 44 -3.82 -0.06 12.22
C ALA A 44 -4.60 0.38 10.98
N ALA A 45 -4.02 1.22 10.12
CA ALA A 45 -4.61 1.61 8.85
C ALA A 45 -4.84 0.41 7.93
N GLY A 46 -3.87 -0.51 7.83
CA GLY A 46 -4.01 -1.75 7.07
C GLY A 46 -5.17 -2.61 7.54
N ASN A 47 -5.35 -2.77 8.85
CA ASN A 47 -6.47 -3.52 9.42
C ASN A 47 -7.82 -2.82 9.18
N VAL A 48 -7.91 -1.50 9.35
CA VAL A 48 -9.15 -0.74 9.10
C VAL A 48 -9.56 -0.86 7.63
N LEU A 49 -8.62 -0.73 6.70
CA LEU A 49 -8.88 -0.91 5.26
C LEU A 49 -9.26 -2.36 4.93
N GLY A 50 -8.59 -3.34 5.53
CA GLY A 50 -8.89 -4.76 5.35
C GLY A 50 -10.28 -5.14 5.83
N ILE A 51 -10.67 -4.71 7.03
CA ILE A 51 -12.01 -4.94 7.60
C ILE A 51 -13.07 -4.26 6.74
N GLY A 52 -12.87 -2.99 6.38
CA GLY A 52 -13.82 -2.25 5.54
C GLY A 52 -14.05 -2.93 4.18
N THR A 53 -12.97 -3.38 3.54
CA THR A 53 -13.05 -4.10 2.26
C THR A 53 -13.76 -5.45 2.42
N THR A 54 -13.51 -6.16 3.52
CA THR A 54 -14.14 -7.47 3.81
C THR A 54 -15.65 -7.32 3.98
N VAL A 55 -16.12 -6.34 4.76
CA VAL A 55 -17.55 -6.07 4.95
C VAL A 55 -18.23 -5.69 3.65
N LEU A 56 -17.57 -4.87 2.81
CA LEU A 56 -18.07 -4.52 1.48
C LEU A 56 -18.20 -5.74 0.57
N MET A 57 -17.21 -6.65 0.58
CA MET A 57 -17.31 -7.91 -0.18
C MET A 57 -18.47 -8.78 0.31
N GLN A 58 -18.66 -8.90 1.63
CA GLN A 58 -19.76 -9.68 2.20
C GLN A 58 -21.12 -9.16 1.74
N HIS A 59 -21.34 -7.85 1.78
CA HIS A 59 -22.59 -7.26 1.27
C HIS A 59 -22.80 -7.52 -0.22
N LEU A 60 -21.73 -7.48 -1.01
CA LEU A 60 -21.84 -7.65 -2.45
C LEU A 60 -22.11 -9.11 -2.86
N ILE A 61 -21.58 -10.06 -2.07
CA ILE A 61 -21.87 -11.49 -2.23
C ILE A 61 -23.33 -11.79 -1.88
N ASP A 62 -23.87 -11.19 -0.82
CA ASP A 62 -25.26 -11.38 -0.38
C ASP A 62 -26.28 -10.91 -1.43
N ILE A 63 -25.97 -9.83 -2.16
CA ILE A 63 -26.82 -9.28 -3.21
C ILE A 63 -26.66 -10.04 -4.55
N GLY A 64 -25.48 -10.61 -4.81
CA GLY A 64 -25.10 -11.16 -6.11
C GLY A 64 -25.68 -12.54 -6.47
N GLY A 65 -26.05 -13.36 -5.48
CA GLY A 65 -26.52 -14.73 -5.71
C GLY A 65 -25.52 -15.63 -6.47
N ASP A 66 -25.86 -16.91 -6.65
CA ASP A 66 -25.01 -18.01 -7.16
C ASP A 66 -24.47 -17.85 -8.62
N GLN A 67 -24.63 -16.68 -9.23
CA GLN A 67 -24.26 -16.38 -10.62
C GLN A 67 -22.79 -15.95 -10.79
N ALA A 68 -21.99 -15.99 -9.72
CA ALA A 68 -20.64 -15.40 -9.66
C ALA A 68 -19.54 -16.16 -10.42
N CYS A 69 -19.77 -17.43 -10.81
CA CYS A 69 -18.70 -18.30 -11.29
C CYS A 69 -18.38 -18.20 -12.79
N ASP A 70 -19.24 -17.64 -13.63
CA ASP A 70 -19.11 -17.80 -15.09
C ASP A 70 -18.99 -16.49 -15.88
N LYS A 71 -19.06 -15.33 -15.21
CA LYS A 71 -19.01 -14.01 -15.85
C LYS A 71 -17.92 -13.12 -15.25
N TRP A 72 -17.06 -12.60 -16.12
CA TRP A 72 -15.99 -11.66 -15.77
C TRP A 72 -16.51 -10.35 -15.14
N ASP A 73 -17.78 -10.02 -15.39
CA ASP A 73 -18.46 -8.76 -15.02
C ASP A 73 -19.32 -8.90 -13.74
N THR A 74 -18.92 -9.81 -12.84
CA THR A 74 -19.59 -9.96 -11.55
C THR A 74 -19.27 -8.75 -10.66
N PRO A 75 -20.22 -8.19 -9.89
CA PRO A 75 -19.98 -7.02 -9.04
C PRO A 75 -18.78 -7.21 -8.08
N VAL A 76 -18.52 -8.44 -7.64
CA VAL A 76 -17.32 -8.79 -6.84
C VAL A 76 -16.01 -8.55 -7.60
N ASN A 77 -15.93 -8.95 -8.86
CA ASN A 77 -14.74 -8.75 -9.68
C ASN A 77 -14.52 -7.27 -10.01
N LEU A 78 -15.60 -6.51 -10.21
CA LEU A 78 -15.54 -5.05 -10.36
C LEU A 78 -14.99 -4.37 -9.11
N LEU A 79 -15.37 -4.84 -7.91
CA LEU A 79 -14.83 -4.31 -6.65
C LEU A 79 -13.34 -4.65 -6.52
N ILE A 80 -12.91 -5.89 -6.80
CA ILE A 80 -11.49 -6.29 -6.75
C ILE A 80 -10.66 -5.47 -7.75
N MET A 81 -11.14 -5.30 -8.96
CA MET A 81 -10.48 -4.48 -9.98
C MET A 81 -10.48 -3.00 -9.57
N GLY A 82 -11.57 -2.51 -8.99
CA GLY A 82 -11.70 -1.14 -8.50
C GLY A 82 -10.77 -0.83 -7.33
N THR A 83 -10.62 -1.73 -6.37
CA THR A 83 -9.68 -1.56 -5.25
C THR A 83 -8.24 -1.68 -5.72
N ALA A 84 -7.94 -2.59 -6.65
CA ALA A 84 -6.61 -2.68 -7.27
C ALA A 84 -6.25 -1.39 -8.01
N TRP A 85 -7.16 -0.86 -8.83
CA TRP A 85 -6.95 0.38 -9.57
C TRP A 85 -6.84 1.59 -8.66
N CYS A 86 -7.66 1.66 -7.61
CA CYS A 86 -7.58 2.70 -6.59
C CYS A 86 -6.21 2.69 -5.89
N CYS A 87 -5.74 1.51 -5.45
CA CYS A 87 -4.40 1.37 -4.87
C CYS A 87 -3.30 1.80 -5.84
N THR A 88 -3.37 1.41 -7.11
CA THR A 88 -2.38 1.82 -8.12
C THR A 88 -2.42 3.32 -8.37
N VAL A 89 -3.59 3.94 -8.48
CA VAL A 89 -3.73 5.39 -8.67
C VAL A 89 -3.21 6.15 -7.46
N VAL A 90 -3.51 5.71 -6.24
CA VAL A 90 -2.98 6.32 -5.01
C VAL A 90 -1.46 6.15 -4.95
N ALA A 91 -0.92 5.00 -5.33
CA ALA A 91 0.53 4.78 -5.40
C ALA A 91 1.21 5.68 -6.45
N LEU A 92 0.59 5.86 -7.62
CA LEU A 92 1.10 6.75 -8.67
C LEU A 92 0.96 8.24 -8.31
N ALA A 93 -0.07 8.60 -7.56
CA ALA A 93 -0.27 9.95 -7.05
C ALA A 93 0.58 10.25 -5.79
N TYR A 94 1.20 9.23 -5.19
CA TYR A 94 2.05 9.37 -4.02
C TYR A 94 3.35 10.09 -4.38
N LYS A 95 3.31 11.42 -4.33
CA LYS A 95 4.50 12.27 -4.28
C LYS A 95 5.03 12.25 -2.85
N GLY A 96 5.75 11.18 -2.49
CA GLY A 96 6.45 11.11 -1.22
C GLY A 96 7.46 12.25 -1.15
N GLU A 97 7.13 13.32 -0.42
CA GLU A 97 8.11 14.35 -0.09
C GLU A 97 9.06 13.76 0.95
N TYR A 98 10.20 13.26 0.47
CA TYR A 98 11.29 12.76 1.30
C TYR A 98 11.93 13.91 2.09
N LYS A 99 11.39 14.21 3.27
CA LYS A 99 11.86 15.29 4.15
C LYS A 99 13.30 15.07 4.66
N ARG A 100 13.78 13.81 4.74
CA ARG A 100 15.16 13.49 5.12
C ARG A 100 16.19 13.79 4.01
N LEU A 101 15.87 13.47 2.75
CA LEU A 101 16.68 13.82 1.57
C LEU A 101 16.77 15.34 1.35
N LYS A 102 15.73 16.09 1.71
CA LYS A 102 15.77 17.57 1.68
C LYS A 102 16.64 18.14 2.78
N ALA A 103 16.56 17.61 4.00
CA ALA A 103 17.44 18.00 5.11
C ALA A 103 18.93 17.70 4.80
N GLU A 104 19.24 16.52 4.24
CA GLU A 104 20.61 16.18 3.81
C GLU A 104 21.11 17.08 2.67
N LYS A 105 20.26 17.45 1.72
CA LYS A 105 20.64 18.41 0.65
C LYS A 105 20.82 19.84 1.14
N GLU A 106 20.11 20.26 2.18
CA GLU A 106 20.26 21.59 2.77
C GLU A 106 21.55 21.69 3.60
N ASP A 107 21.93 20.64 4.32
CA ASP A 107 23.22 20.57 5.03
C ASP A 107 24.42 20.48 4.06
N GLU A 108 24.33 19.70 2.97
CA GLU A 108 25.37 19.67 1.93
C GLU A 108 25.51 21.01 1.17
N ALA A 109 24.42 21.76 0.99
CA ALA A 109 24.46 23.08 0.38
C ALA A 109 25.04 24.14 1.33
N GLY A 110 24.80 24.01 2.65
CA GLY A 110 25.41 24.84 3.68
C GLY A 110 26.93 24.62 3.81
N GLU A 111 27.39 23.37 3.74
CA GLU A 111 28.83 23.05 3.79
C GLU A 111 29.58 23.55 2.54
N LYS A 112 29.00 23.40 1.34
CA LYS A 112 29.61 23.93 0.10
C LYS A 112 29.60 25.45 0.01
N GLY A 113 28.73 26.15 0.73
CA GLY A 113 28.72 27.62 0.82
C GLY A 113 29.70 28.20 1.86
N ALA A 114 30.12 27.41 2.84
CA ALA A 114 31.07 27.83 3.87
C ALA A 114 32.56 27.62 3.49
N VAL A 115 32.82 26.87 2.40
CA VAL A 115 34.17 26.52 1.91
C VAL A 115 34.57 27.31 0.65
N VAL A 116 33.74 28.29 0.20
CA VAL A 116 34.03 29.18 -0.94
C VAL A 116 34.29 30.61 -0.48
#